data_AF-W9J1M0-F1
#
_entry.id   AF-W9J1M0-F1
#
_cell.length_a   1.000
_cell.length_b   1.000
_cell.length_c   1.000
_cell.angle_alpha   90.00
_cell.angle_beta   90.00
_cell.angle_gamma   90.00
#
_symmetry.space_group_name_H-M   'P 1'
#
loop_
_entity.id
_entity.type
_entity.pdbx_description
1 polymer ?
#
loop_
_entity_poly.entity_id
_entity_poly.type
_entity_poly.pdbx_seq_one_letter_code
_entity_poly.pdbx_strand_id
1 'polypeptide(L)'
;MTLPVSAWKCLFIYKSDEKLCPTYAHIVGPSPHPLLLEVAVPLHTVVTRPYVVVSQDITVSIDHMVTPEKKDKLGYIVAYQEMLLWFVRTAREGIRRHGASLGDYYRHRYPNFRSWVEYAVLLQDLPSASLSPHSSEREVQFRDAFAQAASFLAFDAMKPHETISEELRQMDSSQIVSRIRKSLELKFHSAHGCPPQDHAIVSHLRHVLVRISGRSNRAQLELLGTHVESIDLSLTFRYLIGGCKTVREHCHIDELVQQVSSAQLFCGSMVDLNFIQDLFTKLSLELSLTTRYLPDPWVSRLSLQQKRSFEALVEEASALSNQARHPYNIQQLFVIWTYIQGSSARSCQKEIKPQSRQLFKVAARHLADSESRTQIVLDAMTLFCITRLFMEHEPRKQILDTLDRFDAILNTGYQADTPMVLNYCLVSLHRVLVASDFLGRSVHLANFVAQLGLPQLMLGMNDCHIDIYWSQRLLSRHSHLRALNATHQQVGLSIKLAPLQLDDEASDDCITVKVDDQIVSRSQDTDTLVLLEDEMGRRSNEEEDLREMANMALRLEARRRRKSTAKELKRSSGSRRLGEKYKHNQLVRR
;
A
#
# COMPACT_ATOMS: atom_id res chain seq x y z
N MET A 1 -32.22 4.91 16.96
CA MET A 1 -32.80 3.89 16.05
C MET A 1 -32.19 4.08 14.67
N THR A 2 -31.29 3.20 14.26
CA THR A 2 -30.67 3.22 12.92
C THR A 2 -31.60 2.50 11.95
N LEU A 3 -32.18 3.24 11.00
CA LEU A 3 -32.92 2.65 9.87
C LEU A 3 -32.00 1.66 9.11
N PRO A 4 -32.52 0.54 8.60
CA PRO A 4 -31.74 -0.39 7.78
C PRO A 4 -31.19 0.33 6.56
N VAL A 5 -30.04 -0.12 6.05
CA VAL A 5 -29.47 0.35 4.76
C VAL A 5 -30.56 0.24 3.70
N SER A 6 -31.13 1.39 3.32
CA SER A 6 -32.25 1.43 2.40
C SER A 6 -31.74 1.16 0.99
N ALA A 7 -31.99 -0.04 0.47
CA ALA A 7 -31.86 -0.29 -0.96
C ALA A 7 -32.81 0.64 -1.72
N TRP A 8 -32.40 1.10 -2.90
CA TRP A 8 -33.14 2.05 -3.73
C TRP A 8 -33.56 1.37 -5.04
N LYS A 9 -34.68 1.82 -5.62
CA LYS A 9 -35.16 1.41 -6.94
C LYS A 9 -35.56 2.62 -7.78
N CYS A 10 -35.61 2.41 -9.08
CA CYS A 10 -36.01 3.41 -10.07
C CYS A 10 -37.52 3.35 -10.30
N LEU A 11 -38.20 4.49 -10.23
CA LEU A 11 -39.58 4.70 -10.70
C LEU A 11 -39.65 5.96 -11.58
N PHE A 12 -40.77 6.18 -12.24
CA PHE A 12 -41.00 7.34 -13.10
C PHE A 12 -42.22 8.13 -12.67
N ILE A 13 -42.21 9.44 -12.89
CA ILE A 13 -43.37 10.34 -12.72
C ILE A 13 -43.52 11.23 -13.95
N TYR A 14 -44.71 11.76 -14.22
CA TYR A 14 -44.86 12.82 -15.22
C TYR A 14 -44.22 14.12 -14.75
N LYS A 15 -43.64 14.90 -15.67
CA LYS A 15 -43.12 16.24 -15.39
C LYS A 15 -44.17 17.16 -14.75
N SER A 16 -45.44 17.02 -15.12
CA SER A 16 -46.56 17.76 -14.53
C SER A 16 -46.80 17.43 -13.06
N ASP A 17 -46.38 16.24 -12.61
CA ASP A 17 -46.63 15.69 -11.28
C ASP A 17 -45.42 15.85 -10.35
N GLU A 18 -44.40 16.62 -10.75
CA GLU A 18 -43.18 16.84 -9.96
C GLU A 18 -43.48 17.32 -8.53
N LYS A 19 -44.46 18.20 -8.37
CA LYS A 19 -44.90 18.73 -7.06
C LYS A 19 -45.54 17.68 -6.14
N LEU A 20 -45.98 16.55 -6.70
CA LEU A 20 -46.59 15.45 -5.97
C LEU A 20 -45.54 14.43 -5.51
N CYS A 21 -44.26 14.62 -5.87
CA CYS A 21 -43.19 13.72 -5.48
C CYS A 21 -42.95 13.77 -3.95
N PRO A 22 -43.02 12.64 -3.23
CA PRO A 22 -42.81 12.61 -1.79
C PRO A 22 -41.39 13.05 -1.38
N THR A 23 -41.25 13.62 -0.18
CA THR A 23 -39.97 14.12 0.35
C THR A 23 -38.91 13.04 0.59
N TYR A 24 -39.33 11.77 0.73
CA TYR A 24 -38.42 10.62 0.85
C TYR A 24 -37.87 10.15 -0.50
N ALA A 25 -38.44 10.62 -1.62
CA ALA A 25 -38.03 10.28 -2.96
C ALA A 25 -37.04 11.32 -3.52
N HIS A 26 -36.14 10.88 -4.39
CA HIS A 26 -35.17 11.74 -5.03
C HIS A 26 -35.39 11.79 -6.53
N ILE A 27 -35.71 12.96 -7.07
CA ILE A 27 -35.82 13.16 -8.52
C ILE A 27 -34.41 13.19 -9.10
N VAL A 28 -34.10 12.17 -9.90
CA VAL A 28 -32.80 12.00 -10.54
C VAL A 28 -32.69 12.91 -11.77
N GLY A 29 -33.79 13.03 -12.53
CA GLY A 29 -33.88 13.93 -13.68
C GLY A 29 -34.69 13.40 -14.85
N PRO A 30 -34.62 14.08 -16.02
CA PRO A 30 -35.34 13.64 -17.21
C PRO A 30 -34.97 12.21 -17.63
N SER A 31 -35.99 11.43 -17.95
CA SER A 31 -35.83 10.09 -18.52
C SER A 31 -35.73 10.14 -20.05
N PRO A 32 -35.37 9.02 -20.73
CA PRO A 32 -35.44 8.92 -22.19
C PRO A 32 -36.85 9.16 -22.78
N HIS A 33 -37.90 9.08 -21.96
CA HIS A 33 -39.23 9.51 -22.36
C HIS A 33 -39.42 11.00 -22.05
N PRO A 34 -39.71 11.86 -23.04
CA PRO A 34 -39.64 13.32 -22.91
C PRO A 34 -40.60 13.93 -21.88
N LEU A 35 -41.66 13.21 -21.52
CA LEU A 35 -42.66 13.65 -20.54
C LEU A 35 -42.43 13.11 -19.11
N LEU A 36 -41.45 12.22 -18.92
CA LEU A 36 -41.23 11.53 -17.65
C LEU A 36 -39.93 11.96 -16.98
N LEU A 37 -39.96 12.01 -15.64
CA LEU A 37 -38.81 12.16 -14.76
C LEU A 37 -38.51 10.83 -14.09
N GLU A 38 -37.22 10.48 -14.02
CA GLU A 38 -36.70 9.39 -13.21
C GLU A 38 -36.63 9.81 -11.74
N VAL A 39 -37.08 8.90 -10.87
CA VAL A 39 -37.13 9.09 -9.43
C VAL A 39 -36.54 7.87 -8.74
N ALA A 40 -35.50 8.09 -7.93
CA ALA A 40 -34.99 7.09 -7.01
C ALA A 40 -35.86 7.07 -5.75
N VAL A 41 -36.37 5.90 -5.39
CA VAL A 41 -37.20 5.70 -4.20
C VAL A 41 -36.68 4.53 -3.38
N PRO A 42 -36.98 4.47 -2.06
CA PRO A 42 -36.71 3.28 -1.27
C PRO A 42 -37.35 2.01 -1.87
N LEU A 43 -36.68 0.86 -1.72
CA LEU A 43 -37.11 -0.41 -2.32
C LEU A 43 -38.55 -0.79 -1.93
N HIS A 44 -38.94 -0.48 -0.71
CA HIS A 44 -40.26 -0.77 -0.13
C HIS A 44 -41.38 0.17 -0.61
N THR A 45 -41.09 1.20 -1.40
CA THR A 45 -42.10 2.14 -1.92
C THR A 45 -43.13 1.43 -2.78
N VAL A 46 -44.42 1.57 -2.46
CA VAL A 46 -45.52 0.98 -3.24
C VAL A 46 -45.80 1.86 -4.46
N VAL A 47 -46.04 1.24 -5.62
CA VAL A 47 -46.29 1.97 -6.88
C VAL A 47 -47.75 2.45 -6.91
N THR A 48 -47.98 3.62 -6.33
CA THR A 48 -49.23 4.39 -6.41
C THR A 48 -48.99 5.72 -7.11
N ARG A 49 -50.04 6.47 -7.45
CA ARG A 49 -49.90 7.86 -7.93
C ARG A 49 -48.96 8.65 -7.00
N PRO A 50 -47.97 9.41 -7.52
CA PRO A 50 -47.76 9.83 -8.91
C PRO A 50 -46.89 8.90 -9.77
N TYR A 51 -46.52 7.71 -9.28
CA TYR A 51 -45.61 6.81 -9.99
C TYR A 51 -46.26 6.11 -11.17
N VAL A 52 -45.51 6.01 -12.27
CA VAL A 52 -45.89 5.36 -13.52
C VAL A 52 -45.10 4.07 -13.67
N VAL A 53 -45.78 2.96 -13.97
CA VAL A 53 -45.13 1.69 -14.29
C VAL A 53 -44.67 1.74 -15.75
N VAL A 54 -43.36 1.63 -15.97
CA VAL A 54 -42.79 1.45 -17.31
C VAL A 54 -42.35 -0.01 -17.42
N SER A 55 -42.84 -0.70 -18.45
CA SER A 55 -42.71 -2.16 -18.62
C SER A 55 -41.35 -2.62 -19.17
N GLN A 56 -40.43 -1.69 -19.47
CA GLN A 56 -39.09 -2.01 -19.99
C GLN A 56 -38.01 -1.43 -19.08
N ASP A 57 -36.94 -2.20 -18.87
CA ASP A 57 -35.70 -1.69 -18.29
C ASP A 57 -35.09 -0.66 -19.25
N ILE A 58 -35.39 0.61 -19.01
CA ILE A 58 -34.86 1.70 -19.82
C ILE A 58 -33.37 1.84 -19.52
N THR A 59 -32.52 1.67 -20.53
CA THR A 59 -31.09 1.99 -20.45
C THR A 59 -30.93 3.50 -20.34
N VAL A 60 -30.36 3.99 -19.25
CA VAL A 60 -30.22 5.43 -19.00
C VAL A 60 -28.80 5.88 -19.35
N SER A 61 -28.71 7.00 -20.06
CA SER A 61 -27.48 7.73 -20.35
C SER A 61 -27.79 9.22 -20.29
N ILE A 62 -26.81 10.04 -19.91
CA ILE A 62 -26.92 11.50 -19.98
C ILE A 62 -27.18 11.96 -21.43
N ASP A 63 -26.77 11.18 -22.43
CA ASP A 63 -27.09 11.45 -23.84
C ASP A 63 -28.60 11.57 -24.08
N HIS A 64 -29.42 10.80 -23.34
CA HIS A 64 -30.87 10.86 -23.44
C HIS A 64 -31.47 12.11 -22.76
N MET A 65 -30.69 12.80 -21.93
CA MET A 65 -31.07 14.08 -21.32
C MET A 65 -30.82 15.25 -22.28
N VAL A 66 -30.07 15.05 -23.37
CA VAL A 66 -29.84 16.05 -24.42
C VAL A 66 -31.02 16.05 -25.38
N THR A 67 -31.99 16.93 -25.13
CA THR A 67 -33.15 17.12 -26.01
C THR A 67 -32.76 17.66 -27.40
N PRO A 68 -33.50 17.32 -28.48
CA PRO A 68 -33.28 17.91 -29.80
C PRO A 68 -33.24 19.44 -29.78
N GLU A 69 -34.17 20.08 -29.06
CA GLU A 69 -34.24 21.54 -28.91
C GLU A 69 -32.95 22.16 -28.37
N LYS A 70 -32.39 21.59 -27.29
CA LYS A 70 -31.10 22.04 -26.73
C LYS A 70 -29.94 21.79 -27.67
N LYS A 71 -29.94 20.64 -28.35
CA LYS A 71 -28.91 20.30 -29.33
C LYS A 71 -28.90 21.30 -30.48
N ASP A 72 -30.08 21.67 -30.99
CA ASP A 72 -30.21 22.60 -32.11
C ASP A 72 -29.87 24.03 -31.69
N LYS A 73 -30.12 24.40 -30.43
CA LYS A 73 -29.83 25.75 -29.90
C LYS A 73 -28.36 25.98 -29.51
N LEU A 74 -27.69 24.98 -28.93
CA LEU A 74 -26.37 25.14 -28.29
C LEU A 74 -25.26 24.31 -28.96
N GLY A 75 -25.64 23.41 -29.88
CA GLY A 75 -24.75 22.35 -30.34
C GLY A 75 -24.67 21.21 -29.33
N TYR A 76 -24.39 20.00 -29.81
CA TYR A 76 -24.40 18.77 -29.01
C TYR A 76 -23.45 18.83 -27.80
N ILE A 77 -22.21 19.29 -28.01
CA ILE A 77 -21.16 19.27 -26.98
C ILE A 77 -21.54 20.15 -25.79
N VAL A 78 -21.99 21.38 -26.06
CA VAL A 78 -22.38 22.34 -25.01
C VAL A 78 -23.64 21.87 -24.28
N ALA A 79 -24.64 21.38 -25.02
CA ALA A 79 -25.87 20.83 -24.42
C ALA A 79 -25.58 19.60 -23.53
N TYR A 80 -24.68 18.73 -23.96
CA TYR A 80 -24.24 17.57 -23.17
C TYR A 80 -23.53 17.99 -21.88
N GLN A 81 -22.60 18.95 -21.95
CA GLN A 81 -21.90 19.47 -20.77
C GLN A 81 -22.86 20.13 -19.76
N GLU A 82 -23.85 20.87 -20.23
CA GLU A 82 -24.88 21.47 -19.37
C GLU A 82 -25.68 20.39 -18.62
N MET A 83 -26.09 19.32 -19.33
CA MET A 83 -26.84 18.21 -18.73
C MET A 83 -26.00 17.39 -17.77
N LEU A 84 -24.72 17.21 -18.06
CA LEU A 84 -23.77 16.59 -17.15
C LEU A 84 -23.65 17.38 -15.85
N LEU A 85 -23.45 18.71 -15.92
CA LEU A 85 -23.36 19.56 -14.74
C LEU A 85 -24.65 19.54 -13.92
N TRP A 86 -25.80 19.57 -14.58
CA TRP A 86 -27.09 19.47 -13.93
C TRP A 86 -27.27 18.13 -13.21
N PHE A 87 -26.93 17.02 -13.86
CA PHE A 87 -27.00 15.68 -13.27
C PHE A 87 -26.11 15.55 -12.04
N VAL A 88 -24.84 15.99 -12.14
CA VAL A 88 -23.86 15.94 -11.06
C VAL A 88 -24.32 16.76 -9.85
N ARG A 89 -24.88 17.97 -10.07
CA ARG A 89 -25.46 18.80 -9.01
C ARG A 89 -26.66 18.13 -8.33
N THR A 90 -27.54 17.53 -9.13
CA THR A 90 -28.74 16.85 -8.63
C THR A 90 -28.36 15.64 -7.78
N ALA A 91 -27.43 14.80 -8.28
CA ALA A 91 -26.92 13.65 -7.54
C ALA A 91 -26.24 14.07 -6.22
N ARG A 92 -25.41 15.13 -6.24
CA ARG A 92 -24.77 15.65 -5.02
C ARG A 92 -25.80 16.11 -4.00
N GLU A 93 -26.80 16.87 -4.42
CA GLU A 93 -27.86 17.35 -3.53
C GLU A 93 -28.72 16.21 -2.99
N GLY A 94 -28.99 15.20 -3.83
CA GLY A 94 -29.64 13.97 -3.41
C GLY A 94 -28.87 13.23 -2.33
N ILE A 95 -27.58 12.94 -2.57
CA ILE A 95 -26.71 12.26 -1.61
C ILE A 95 -26.60 13.04 -0.31
N ARG A 96 -26.53 14.38 -0.39
CA ARG A 96 -26.54 15.25 0.80
C ARG A 96 -27.83 15.12 1.62
N ARG A 97 -28.99 15.03 0.96
CA ARG A 97 -30.30 14.92 1.61
C ARG A 97 -30.62 13.52 2.14
N HIS A 98 -30.29 12.49 1.36
CA HIS A 98 -30.74 11.12 1.60
C HIS A 98 -29.62 10.18 2.08
N GLY A 99 -28.37 10.65 2.10
CA GLY A 99 -27.21 9.91 2.58
C GLY A 99 -26.51 9.06 1.52
N ALA A 100 -25.43 8.40 1.95
CA ALA A 100 -24.55 7.62 1.09
C ALA A 100 -25.22 6.42 0.38
N SER A 101 -26.35 5.90 0.91
CA SER A 101 -27.10 4.80 0.29
C SER A 101 -27.70 5.18 -1.06
N LEU A 102 -28.05 6.46 -1.26
CA LEU A 102 -28.44 6.96 -2.58
C LEU A 102 -27.24 7.01 -3.54
N GLY A 103 -26.02 7.14 -3.01
CA GLY A 103 -24.79 6.95 -3.80
C GLY A 103 -24.71 5.55 -4.41
N ASP A 104 -25.10 4.50 -3.68
CA ASP A 104 -25.14 3.13 -4.20
C ASP A 104 -26.10 3.01 -5.40
N TYR A 105 -27.27 3.64 -5.33
CA TYR A 105 -28.20 3.71 -6.46
C TYR A 105 -27.51 4.29 -7.70
N TYR A 106 -26.85 5.45 -7.54
CA TYR A 106 -26.18 6.11 -8.65
C TYR A 106 -25.02 5.27 -9.23
N ARG A 107 -24.23 4.58 -8.39
CA ARG A 107 -23.16 3.68 -8.86
C ARG A 107 -23.68 2.57 -9.77
N HIS A 108 -24.80 1.94 -9.38
CA HIS A 108 -25.38 0.83 -10.13
C HIS A 108 -26.10 1.30 -11.40
N ARG A 109 -26.88 2.38 -11.30
CA ARG A 109 -27.70 2.90 -12.41
C ARG A 109 -26.87 3.66 -13.45
N TYR A 110 -25.79 4.32 -13.02
CA TYR A 110 -24.96 5.22 -13.84
C TYR A 110 -23.46 4.88 -13.72
N PRO A 111 -23.01 3.70 -14.21
CA PRO A 111 -21.65 3.23 -14.00
C PRO A 111 -20.58 4.16 -14.59
N ASN A 112 -20.88 4.84 -15.71
CA ASN A 112 -19.98 5.81 -16.35
C ASN A 112 -19.71 7.05 -15.48
N PHE A 113 -20.52 7.29 -14.45
CA PHE A 113 -20.41 8.43 -13.53
C PHE A 113 -19.95 8.03 -12.15
N ARG A 114 -19.48 6.78 -11.97
CA ARG A 114 -19.04 6.26 -10.68
C ARG A 114 -18.07 7.19 -9.97
N SER A 115 -17.05 7.72 -10.65
CA SER A 115 -16.06 8.61 -10.04
C SER A 115 -16.69 9.90 -9.47
N TRP A 116 -17.64 10.51 -10.19
CA TRP A 116 -18.39 11.68 -9.70
C TRP A 116 -19.20 11.37 -8.45
N VAL A 117 -19.86 10.21 -8.44
CA VAL A 117 -20.66 9.73 -7.31
C VAL A 117 -19.77 9.48 -6.10
N GLU A 118 -18.58 8.87 -6.29
CA GLU A 118 -17.64 8.67 -5.19
C GLU A 118 -17.14 9.98 -4.58
N TYR A 119 -16.84 10.99 -5.41
CA TYR A 119 -16.49 12.32 -4.94
C TYR A 119 -17.65 12.99 -4.17
N ALA A 120 -18.88 12.86 -4.66
CA ALA A 120 -20.06 13.42 -3.99
C ALA A 120 -20.31 12.76 -2.62
N VAL A 121 -20.17 11.43 -2.54
CA VAL A 121 -20.25 10.68 -1.27
C VAL A 121 -19.11 11.11 -0.34
N LEU A 122 -17.87 11.20 -0.84
CA LEU A 122 -16.73 11.63 -0.04
C LEU A 122 -16.92 13.04 0.56
N LEU A 123 -17.40 14.00 -0.23
CA LEU A 123 -17.69 15.36 0.26
C LEU A 123 -18.74 15.38 1.38
N GLN A 124 -19.66 14.41 1.38
CA GLN A 124 -20.65 14.23 2.44
C GLN A 124 -20.07 13.58 3.70
N ASP A 125 -19.15 12.63 3.52
CA ASP A 125 -18.52 11.88 4.63
C ASP A 125 -17.44 12.69 5.37
N LEU A 126 -16.88 13.74 4.75
CA LEU A 126 -15.94 14.65 5.39
C LEU A 126 -16.56 15.37 6.60
N PRO A 127 -15.78 15.61 7.67
CA PRO A 127 -16.27 16.37 8.82
C PRO A 127 -16.68 17.80 8.41
N SER A 128 -17.67 18.34 9.11
CA SER A 128 -18.09 19.73 8.91
C SER A 128 -17.04 20.69 9.46
N ALA A 129 -16.65 21.69 8.66
CA ALA A 129 -15.72 22.72 9.10
C ALA A 129 -16.35 23.60 10.20
N SER A 130 -17.59 24.03 9.99
CA SER A 130 -18.40 24.76 10.96
C SER A 130 -19.30 23.78 11.73
N LEU A 131 -18.95 23.53 12.99
CA LEU A 131 -19.79 22.75 13.90
C LEU A 131 -20.82 23.68 14.55
N SER A 132 -22.06 23.21 14.68
CA SER A 132 -23.10 23.88 15.47
C SER A 132 -22.71 23.91 16.95
N PRO A 133 -23.12 24.91 17.74
CA PRO A 133 -22.94 24.91 19.19
C PRO A 133 -23.58 23.71 19.91
N HIS A 134 -24.49 22.98 19.25
CA HIS A 134 -25.11 21.75 19.74
C HIS A 134 -24.50 20.46 19.14
N SER A 135 -23.34 20.55 18.50
CA SER A 135 -22.69 19.37 17.91
C SER A 135 -22.26 18.40 19.01
N SER A 136 -22.36 17.10 18.72
CA SER A 136 -21.95 16.07 19.68
C SER A 136 -20.43 16.06 19.87
N GLU A 137 -19.97 15.62 21.04
CA GLU A 137 -18.53 15.45 21.33
C GLU A 137 -17.85 14.56 20.29
N ARG A 138 -18.54 13.51 19.82
CA ARG A 138 -18.06 12.62 18.76
C ARG A 138 -17.81 13.35 17.44
N GLU A 139 -18.62 14.36 17.09
CA GLU A 139 -18.43 15.13 15.85
C GLU A 139 -17.24 16.08 15.96
N VAL A 140 -17.01 16.66 17.15
CA VAL A 140 -15.81 17.47 17.44
C VAL A 140 -14.56 16.59 17.35
N GLN A 141 -14.53 15.47 18.07
CA GLN A 141 -13.41 14.53 18.07
C GLN A 141 -13.12 14.00 16.65
N PHE A 142 -14.15 13.70 15.86
CA PHE A 142 -13.97 13.24 14.47
C PHE A 142 -13.34 14.33 13.58
N ARG A 143 -13.81 15.58 13.69
CA ARG A 143 -13.23 16.71 12.95
C ARG A 143 -11.76 16.91 13.32
N ASP A 144 -11.46 16.91 14.61
CA ASP A 144 -10.11 17.19 15.11
C ASP A 144 -9.15 16.04 14.77
N ALA A 145 -9.58 14.78 14.91
CA ALA A 145 -8.79 13.62 14.49
C ALA A 145 -8.51 13.61 12.98
N PHE A 146 -9.49 14.02 12.15
CA PHE A 146 -9.29 14.14 10.70
C PHE A 146 -8.31 15.24 10.37
N ALA A 147 -8.46 16.42 10.98
CA ALA A 147 -7.54 17.53 10.77
C ALA A 147 -6.11 17.14 11.19
N GLN A 148 -5.95 16.46 12.33
CA GLN A 148 -4.65 15.99 12.82
C GLN A 148 -4.00 15.01 11.87
N ALA A 149 -4.73 13.99 11.42
CA ALA A 149 -4.22 13.04 10.43
C ALA A 149 -3.86 13.72 9.11
N ALA A 150 -4.70 14.64 8.63
CA ALA A 150 -4.47 15.36 7.39
C ALA A 150 -3.23 16.27 7.46
N SER A 151 -3.06 17.02 8.55
CA SER A 151 -1.89 17.88 8.77
C SER A 151 -0.62 17.08 8.96
N PHE A 152 -0.68 15.97 9.72
CA PHE A 152 0.43 15.05 9.89
C PHE A 152 0.95 14.53 8.54
N LEU A 153 0.05 14.03 7.69
CA LEU A 153 0.38 13.58 6.34
C LEU A 153 0.90 14.71 5.45
N ALA A 154 0.38 15.93 5.59
CA ALA A 154 0.88 17.05 4.81
C ALA A 154 2.30 17.47 5.25
N PHE A 155 2.56 17.60 6.55
CA PHE A 155 3.90 17.89 7.09
C PHE A 155 4.91 16.85 6.67
N ASP A 156 4.47 15.59 6.61
CA ASP A 156 5.30 14.50 6.16
C ASP A 156 5.83 14.66 4.72
N ALA A 157 5.09 15.36 3.86
CA ALA A 157 5.52 15.68 2.51
C ALA A 157 6.08 17.11 2.37
N MET A 158 6.28 17.87 3.46
CA MET A 158 6.69 19.29 3.43
C MET A 158 7.97 19.54 4.23
N LYS A 159 8.86 20.39 3.70
CA LYS A 159 10.01 20.87 4.46
C LYS A 159 9.61 21.99 5.43
N PRO A 160 10.29 22.12 6.60
CA PRO A 160 9.88 23.06 7.63
C PRO A 160 9.88 24.54 7.21
N HIS A 161 10.73 24.93 6.26
CA HIS A 161 10.89 26.31 5.81
C HIS A 161 9.94 26.69 4.66
N GLU A 162 9.09 25.77 4.20
CA GLU A 162 8.12 26.10 3.16
C GLU A 162 7.01 26.99 3.74
N THR A 163 6.63 28.04 3.01
CA THR A 163 5.54 28.96 3.40
C THR A 163 4.25 28.21 3.74
N ILE A 164 3.93 27.16 3.00
CA ILE A 164 2.73 26.36 3.26
C ILE A 164 2.82 25.55 4.56
N SER A 165 4.02 25.11 4.97
CA SER A 165 4.23 24.44 6.25
C SER A 165 4.07 25.44 7.39
N GLU A 166 4.59 26.67 7.24
CA GLU A 166 4.39 27.75 8.22
C GLU A 166 2.92 28.13 8.37
N GLU A 167 2.19 28.28 7.26
CA GLU A 167 0.74 28.49 7.28
C GLU A 167 0.03 27.34 8.01
N LEU A 168 0.33 26.10 7.66
CA LEU A 168 -0.35 24.92 8.20
C LEU A 168 -0.17 24.80 9.72
N ARG A 169 0.99 25.21 10.28
CA ARG A 169 1.22 25.21 11.73
C ARG A 169 0.31 26.16 12.49
N GLN A 170 -0.16 27.24 11.85
CA GLN A 170 -1.03 28.24 12.45
C GLN A 170 -2.52 27.93 12.23
N MET A 171 -2.85 26.84 11.53
CA MET A 171 -4.24 26.51 11.22
C MET A 171 -4.88 25.66 12.31
N ASP A 172 -6.13 25.98 12.65
CA ASP A 172 -6.98 25.14 13.48
C ASP A 172 -7.69 24.03 12.68
N SER A 173 -8.33 23.08 13.38
CA SER A 173 -9.04 21.96 12.76
C SER A 173 -10.10 22.39 11.74
N SER A 174 -10.81 23.49 12.02
CA SER A 174 -11.89 23.98 11.15
C SER A 174 -11.34 24.54 9.84
N GLN A 175 -10.22 25.26 9.91
CA GLN A 175 -9.53 25.84 8.77
C GLN A 175 -8.95 24.75 7.87
N ILE A 176 -8.33 23.72 8.44
CA ILE A 176 -7.77 22.58 7.68
C ILE A 176 -8.88 21.83 6.93
N VAL A 177 -9.96 21.47 7.63
CA VAL A 177 -11.11 20.79 7.03
C VAL A 177 -11.76 21.65 5.93
N SER A 178 -11.91 22.95 6.17
CA SER A 178 -12.44 23.90 5.19
C SER A 178 -11.55 23.97 3.94
N ARG A 179 -10.23 24.02 4.12
CA ARG A 179 -9.27 24.09 3.01
C ARG A 179 -9.31 22.81 2.16
N ILE A 180 -9.29 21.63 2.78
CA ILE A 180 -9.41 20.35 2.08
C ILE A 180 -10.74 20.25 1.34
N ARG A 181 -11.85 20.63 1.99
CA ARG A 181 -13.18 20.63 1.37
C ARG A 181 -13.23 21.55 0.15
N LYS A 182 -12.72 22.78 0.25
CA LYS A 182 -12.64 23.73 -0.88
C LYS A 182 -11.80 23.18 -2.03
N SER A 183 -10.66 22.55 -1.75
CA SER A 183 -9.81 21.92 -2.77
C SER A 183 -10.54 20.78 -3.50
N LEU A 184 -11.29 19.96 -2.77
CA LEU A 184 -12.09 18.88 -3.35
C LEU A 184 -13.29 19.41 -4.13
N GLU A 185 -13.95 20.45 -3.64
CA GLU A 185 -15.01 21.13 -4.37
C GLU A 185 -14.49 21.76 -5.65
N LEU A 186 -13.34 22.43 -5.63
CA LEU A 186 -12.74 23.00 -6.84
C LEU A 186 -12.46 21.91 -7.88
N LYS A 187 -11.92 20.76 -7.44
CA LYS A 187 -11.72 19.58 -8.30
C LYS A 187 -13.01 19.00 -8.86
N PHE A 188 -14.04 18.94 -8.02
CA PHE A 188 -15.37 18.50 -8.42
C PHE A 188 -15.91 19.45 -9.50
N HIS A 189 -15.70 20.76 -9.41
CA HIS A 189 -16.24 21.69 -10.41
C HIS A 189 -15.33 21.89 -11.64
N SER A 190 -14.00 21.72 -11.53
CA SER A 190 -13.03 22.00 -12.60
C SER A 190 -13.02 20.95 -13.72
N ALA A 191 -13.69 19.81 -13.53
CA ALA A 191 -13.67 18.70 -14.45
C ALA A 191 -14.69 18.86 -15.61
N HIS A 192 -14.41 19.77 -16.56
CA HIS A 192 -15.20 19.95 -17.79
C HIS A 192 -15.11 18.79 -18.81
N GLY A 193 -14.51 17.66 -18.45
CA GLY A 193 -14.49 16.44 -19.26
C GLY A 193 -13.98 15.26 -18.44
N CYS A 194 -14.89 14.61 -17.70
CA CYS A 194 -14.59 13.61 -16.67
C CYS A 194 -13.73 14.17 -15.50
N PRO A 195 -14.02 13.83 -14.24
CA PRO A 195 -12.96 13.88 -13.25
C PRO A 195 -11.88 12.98 -13.85
N PRO A 196 -10.60 13.35 -13.81
CA PRO A 196 -9.57 12.36 -14.08
C PRO A 196 -9.92 11.11 -13.27
N GLN A 197 -9.48 9.95 -13.72
CA GLN A 197 -9.53 8.71 -12.95
C GLN A 197 -8.65 8.80 -11.67
N ASP A 198 -8.68 9.95 -10.98
CA ASP A 198 -8.13 10.34 -9.69
C ASP A 198 -8.87 9.59 -8.56
N HIS A 199 -9.20 8.31 -8.82
CA HIS A 199 -9.58 7.31 -7.82
C HIS A 199 -8.56 7.29 -6.68
N ALA A 200 -7.31 7.64 -6.97
CA ALA A 200 -6.26 7.86 -5.98
C ALA A 200 -6.68 8.85 -4.87
N ILE A 201 -7.05 10.08 -5.19
CA ILE A 201 -7.40 11.10 -4.17
C ILE A 201 -8.59 10.64 -3.32
N VAL A 202 -9.62 10.11 -3.97
CA VAL A 202 -10.80 9.57 -3.27
C VAL A 202 -10.41 8.40 -2.36
N SER A 203 -9.58 7.49 -2.87
CA SER A 203 -9.09 6.32 -2.14
C SER A 203 -8.29 6.72 -0.91
N HIS A 204 -7.36 7.67 -1.03
CA HIS A 204 -6.53 8.12 0.09
C HIS A 204 -7.33 8.82 1.17
N LEU A 205 -8.25 9.69 0.78
CA LEU A 205 -9.12 10.35 1.75
C LEU A 205 -10.01 9.35 2.45
N ARG A 206 -10.54 8.35 1.73
CA ARG A 206 -11.31 7.25 2.36
C ARG A 206 -10.45 6.43 3.31
N HIS A 207 -9.24 6.07 2.92
CA HIS A 207 -8.30 5.36 3.78
C HIS A 207 -8.12 6.09 5.11
N VAL A 208 -7.81 7.39 5.06
CA VAL A 208 -7.67 8.20 6.28
C VAL A 208 -8.98 8.28 7.06
N LEU A 209 -10.11 8.58 6.42
CA LEU A 209 -11.42 8.69 7.07
C LEU A 209 -11.82 7.40 7.81
N VAL A 210 -11.56 6.23 7.23
CA VAL A 210 -11.85 4.94 7.86
C VAL A 210 -10.93 4.71 9.06
N ARG A 211 -9.64 5.01 8.93
CA ARG A 211 -8.64 4.80 9.99
C ARG A 211 -8.82 5.69 11.21
N ILE A 212 -9.40 6.88 11.04
CA ILE A 212 -9.74 7.78 12.14
C ILE A 212 -11.15 7.55 12.70
N SER A 213 -11.83 6.46 12.33
CA SER A 213 -13.18 6.09 12.80
C SER A 213 -14.32 7.01 12.32
N GLY A 214 -14.29 7.46 11.06
CA GLY A 214 -15.40 8.18 10.45
C GLY A 214 -16.70 7.38 10.34
N ARG A 215 -17.84 8.09 10.25
CA ARG A 215 -19.17 7.50 10.04
C ARG A 215 -19.27 6.89 8.63
N SER A 216 -18.73 5.70 8.39
CA SER A 216 -19.19 4.67 7.41
C SER A 216 -18.13 3.58 7.12
N ASN A 217 -18.41 2.38 7.64
CA ASN A 217 -18.11 1.02 7.16
C ASN A 217 -16.80 0.69 6.41
N ARG A 218 -16.07 -0.27 6.99
CA ARG A 218 -15.03 -1.12 6.36
C ARG A 218 -15.39 -1.65 4.95
N ALA A 219 -16.68 -1.83 4.64
CA ALA A 219 -17.17 -2.20 3.31
C ALA A 219 -16.77 -1.22 2.19
N GLN A 220 -16.44 0.04 2.52
CA GLN A 220 -15.93 1.01 1.55
C GLN A 220 -14.44 0.83 1.22
N LEU A 221 -13.65 0.14 2.08
CA LEU A 221 -12.26 -0.23 1.78
C LEU A 221 -12.21 -1.38 0.75
N GLU A 222 -13.15 -2.33 0.80
CA GLU A 222 -13.23 -3.45 -0.16
C GLU A 222 -13.49 -2.95 -1.60
N LEU A 223 -14.13 -1.79 -1.75
CA LEU A 223 -14.34 -1.12 -3.04
C LEU A 223 -13.06 -0.46 -3.60
N LEU A 224 -11.98 -0.33 -2.82
CA LEU A 224 -10.74 0.34 -3.22
C LEU A 224 -9.77 -0.58 -3.97
N GLY A 225 -10.03 -1.90 -3.99
CA GLY A 225 -9.12 -2.89 -4.57
C GLY A 225 -7.73 -2.90 -3.90
N THR A 226 -6.86 -3.79 -4.33
CA THR A 226 -5.46 -3.90 -3.86
C THR A 226 -4.56 -2.75 -4.34
N HIS A 227 -5.11 -1.69 -4.94
CA HIS A 227 -4.36 -0.61 -5.58
C HIS A 227 -4.04 0.59 -4.66
N VAL A 228 -4.28 0.48 -3.35
CA VAL A 228 -3.90 1.52 -2.38
C VAL A 228 -2.37 1.55 -2.15
N GLU A 229 -1.66 0.51 -2.58
CA GLU A 229 -0.32 0.22 -2.05
C GLU A 229 0.86 0.89 -2.77
N SER A 230 0.61 1.72 -3.79
CA SER A 230 1.66 2.46 -4.52
C SER A 230 1.56 3.97 -4.37
N ILE A 231 0.74 4.48 -3.44
CA ILE A 231 0.38 5.89 -3.48
C ILE A 231 0.68 6.61 -2.17
N ASP A 232 1.37 7.72 -2.32
CA ASP A 232 1.84 8.58 -1.25
C ASP A 232 0.66 9.41 -0.71
N LEU A 233 0.09 8.94 0.42
CA LEU A 233 -0.95 9.67 1.15
C LEU A 233 -0.48 11.09 1.46
N SER A 234 0.78 11.25 1.86
CA SER A 234 1.37 12.51 2.30
C SER A 234 1.39 13.55 1.18
N LEU A 235 1.78 13.15 -0.03
CA LEU A 235 1.68 14.03 -1.22
C LEU A 235 0.24 14.44 -1.54
N THR A 236 -0.73 13.54 -1.33
CA THR A 236 -2.15 13.85 -1.57
C THR A 236 -2.64 14.92 -0.61
N PHE A 237 -2.35 14.76 0.69
CA PHE A 237 -2.77 15.73 1.69
C PHE A 237 -2.01 17.06 1.58
N ARG A 238 -0.71 17.03 1.25
CA ARG A 238 0.05 18.24 0.88
C ARG A 238 -0.66 19.01 -0.23
N TYR A 239 -1.03 18.33 -1.30
CA TYR A 239 -1.70 18.97 -2.43
C TYR A 239 -3.09 19.50 -2.06
N LEU A 240 -3.88 18.76 -1.29
CA LEU A 240 -5.21 19.20 -0.84
C LEU A 240 -5.17 20.42 0.09
N ILE A 241 -4.07 20.59 0.84
CA ILE A 241 -3.82 21.76 1.70
C ILE A 241 -3.22 22.95 0.92
N GLY A 242 -2.96 22.78 -0.38
CA GLY A 242 -2.52 23.86 -1.28
C GLY A 242 -1.08 23.74 -1.76
N GLY A 243 -0.40 22.64 -1.46
CA GLY A 243 0.99 22.41 -1.85
C GLY A 243 1.11 21.94 -3.30
N CYS A 244 2.32 21.99 -3.85
CA CYS A 244 2.59 21.45 -5.19
C CYS A 244 2.57 19.91 -5.20
N LYS A 245 2.22 19.33 -6.36
CA LYS A 245 2.18 17.87 -6.61
C LYS A 245 3.55 17.24 -6.91
N THR A 246 4.64 18.02 -6.87
CA THR A 246 5.98 17.49 -7.19
C THR A 246 6.31 16.36 -6.23
N VAL A 247 6.69 15.20 -6.77
CA VAL A 247 7.17 14.08 -5.95
C VAL A 247 8.34 14.57 -5.11
N ARG A 248 8.28 14.33 -3.81
CA ARG A 248 9.30 14.72 -2.84
C ARG A 248 9.61 13.55 -1.93
N GLU A 249 10.83 13.54 -1.42
CA GLU A 249 11.20 12.66 -0.33
C GLU A 249 10.43 13.09 0.93
N HIS A 250 9.96 12.09 1.68
CA HIS A 250 9.30 12.31 2.96
C HIS A 250 10.26 12.98 3.95
N CYS A 251 9.71 13.73 4.90
CA CYS A 251 10.51 14.29 5.98
C CYS A 251 11.14 13.21 6.85
N HIS A 252 12.39 13.46 7.25
CA HIS A 252 13.01 12.68 8.32
C HIS A 252 12.18 12.74 9.58
N ILE A 253 12.27 11.69 10.40
CA ILE A 253 11.42 11.58 11.58
C ILE A 253 11.62 12.75 12.57
N ASP A 254 12.87 13.24 12.72
CA ASP A 254 13.17 14.37 13.59
C ASP A 254 12.56 15.68 13.07
N GLU A 255 12.62 15.91 11.75
CA GLU A 255 11.97 17.07 11.10
C GLU A 255 10.45 16.99 11.25
N LEU A 256 9.88 15.79 11.09
CA LEU A 256 8.44 15.56 11.24
C LEU A 256 7.98 15.81 12.68
N VAL A 257 8.70 15.28 13.67
CA VAL A 257 8.45 15.53 15.09
C VAL A 257 8.46 17.03 15.36
N GLN A 258 9.48 17.76 14.88
CA GLN A 258 9.58 19.20 15.06
C GLN A 258 8.42 19.99 14.43
N GLN A 259 8.00 19.60 13.22
CA GLN A 259 6.89 20.26 12.54
C GLN A 259 5.55 20.00 13.24
N VAL A 260 5.31 18.76 13.66
CA VAL A 260 4.08 18.37 14.35
C VAL A 260 4.03 19.00 15.75
N SER A 261 5.14 19.03 16.47
CA SER A 261 5.21 19.62 17.82
C SER A 261 5.01 21.14 17.83
N SER A 262 5.34 21.82 16.73
CA SER A 262 5.20 23.27 16.61
C SER A 262 3.86 23.73 16.02
N ALA A 263 2.99 22.81 15.63
CA ALA A 263 1.68 23.12 15.08
C ALA A 263 0.61 23.29 16.17
N GLN A 264 -0.19 24.36 16.05
CA GLN A 264 -1.27 24.69 16.99
C GLN A 264 -2.26 23.52 17.20
N LEU A 265 -2.51 22.75 16.14
CA LEU A 265 -3.41 21.61 16.12
C LEU A 265 -3.05 20.46 17.09
N PHE A 266 -1.78 20.39 17.49
CA PHE A 266 -1.25 19.38 18.41
C PHE A 266 -0.91 19.99 19.78
N CYS A 267 -1.25 21.25 20.02
CA CYS A 267 -1.03 21.91 21.30
C CYS A 267 -1.66 21.10 22.45
N GLY A 268 -0.87 20.81 23.48
CA GLY A 268 -1.28 19.96 24.60
C GLY A 268 -1.05 18.45 24.40
N SER A 269 -0.60 18.01 23.22
CA SER A 269 -0.15 16.63 22.99
C SER A 269 1.36 16.51 23.25
N MET A 270 1.78 15.41 23.89
CA MET A 270 3.20 15.06 23.99
C MET A 270 3.63 14.43 22.66
N VAL A 271 4.18 15.25 21.75
CA VAL A 271 4.65 14.81 20.44
C VAL A 271 6.08 14.27 20.58
N ASP A 272 6.21 12.95 20.74
CA ASP A 272 7.46 12.21 20.77
C ASP A 272 7.50 11.13 19.67
N LEU A 273 8.55 10.31 19.64
CA LEU A 273 8.65 9.22 18.66
C LEU A 273 7.50 8.21 18.78
N ASN A 274 7.00 7.95 19.99
CA ASN A 274 5.90 7.02 20.23
C ASN A 274 4.60 7.57 19.65
N PHE A 275 4.34 8.86 19.82
CA PHE A 275 3.18 9.53 19.22
C PHE A 275 3.19 9.41 17.69
N ILE A 276 4.36 9.61 17.07
CA ILE A 276 4.52 9.43 15.62
C ILE A 276 4.25 7.99 15.23
N GLN A 277 4.84 7.01 15.93
CA GLN A 277 4.61 5.58 15.70
C GLN A 277 3.13 5.19 15.83
N ASP A 278 2.43 5.71 16.83
CA ASP A 278 1.00 5.47 17.04
C ASP A 278 0.18 6.01 15.87
N LEU A 279 0.51 7.21 15.37
CA LEU A 279 -0.15 7.77 14.18
C LEU A 279 0.13 6.96 12.92
N PHE A 280 1.39 6.55 12.71
CA PHE A 280 1.77 5.67 11.59
C PHE A 280 1.00 4.35 11.65
N THR A 281 0.94 3.72 12.82
CA THR A 281 0.20 2.46 13.05
C THR A 281 -1.30 2.66 12.82
N LYS A 282 -1.88 3.71 13.40
CA LYS A 282 -3.30 4.05 13.24
C LYS A 282 -3.67 4.27 11.78
N LEU A 283 -2.81 4.93 11.00
CA LEU A 283 -2.99 5.17 9.57
C LEU A 283 -2.49 4.01 8.69
N SER A 284 -1.92 2.94 9.28
CA SER A 284 -1.30 1.81 8.57
C SER A 284 -0.25 2.22 7.54
N LEU A 285 0.72 2.98 8.02
CA LEU A 285 1.86 3.50 7.26
C LEU A 285 3.20 2.91 7.71
N GLU A 286 3.18 1.78 8.42
CA GLU A 286 4.34 1.14 9.07
C GLU A 286 5.56 0.99 8.12
N LEU A 287 5.31 0.61 6.86
CA LEU A 287 6.33 0.49 5.80
C LEU A 287 7.14 1.77 5.56
N SER A 288 6.46 2.91 5.70
CA SER A 288 7.08 4.22 5.56
C SER A 288 7.85 4.64 6.80
N LEU A 289 7.52 4.15 8.00
CA LEU A 289 8.24 4.49 9.23
C LEU A 289 9.58 3.73 9.29
N THR A 290 9.56 2.43 9.03
CA THR A 290 10.73 1.55 9.06
C THR A 290 11.85 2.06 8.17
N THR A 291 11.51 2.43 6.93
CA THR A 291 12.49 2.92 5.97
C THR A 291 13.06 4.29 6.32
N ARG A 292 12.42 5.10 7.17
CA ARG A 292 12.89 6.45 7.54
C ARG A 292 13.94 6.48 8.64
N TYR A 293 14.15 5.38 9.34
CA TYR A 293 15.28 5.24 10.26
C TYR A 293 16.60 4.99 9.52
N LEU A 294 16.54 4.76 8.20
CA LEU A 294 17.69 4.56 7.35
C LEU A 294 18.11 5.88 6.70
N PRO A 295 19.42 6.07 6.42
CA PRO A 295 19.90 7.21 5.62
C PRO A 295 19.25 7.24 4.22
N ASP A 296 18.86 8.41 3.73
CA ASP A 296 18.22 8.57 2.41
C ASP A 296 18.96 7.89 1.25
N PRO A 297 20.32 7.93 1.18
CA PRO A 297 21.04 7.25 0.12
C PRO A 297 20.76 5.74 0.06
N TRP A 298 20.47 5.11 1.21
CA TRP A 298 20.22 3.67 1.29
C TRP A 298 18.85 3.29 0.74
N VAL A 299 17.86 4.18 0.88
CA VAL A 299 16.44 3.92 0.61
C VAL A 299 16.01 4.44 -0.77
N SER A 300 16.64 5.49 -1.27
CA SER A 300 16.28 6.19 -2.52
C SER A 300 16.20 5.25 -3.75
N ARG A 301 16.94 4.13 -3.74
CA ARG A 301 16.99 3.16 -4.85
C ARG A 301 16.20 1.88 -4.62
N LEU A 302 15.46 1.76 -3.50
CA LEU A 302 14.69 0.56 -3.19
C LEU A 302 13.38 0.53 -3.98
N SER A 303 13.19 -0.56 -4.73
CA SER A 303 11.87 -0.90 -5.28
C SER A 303 10.87 -1.19 -4.16
N LEU A 304 9.58 -1.10 -4.45
CA LEU A 304 8.52 -1.40 -3.48
C LEU A 304 8.63 -2.83 -2.93
N GLN A 305 8.95 -3.80 -3.79
CA GLN A 305 9.14 -5.19 -3.37
C GLN A 305 10.31 -5.34 -2.40
N GLN A 306 11.42 -4.63 -2.64
CA GLN A 306 12.56 -4.62 -1.73
C GLN A 306 12.21 -3.98 -0.38
N LYS A 307 11.46 -2.88 -0.37
CA LYS A 307 10.97 -2.26 0.88
C LYS A 307 10.11 -3.25 1.68
N ARG A 308 9.18 -3.96 1.04
CA ARG A 308 8.34 -4.99 1.69
C ARG A 308 9.15 -6.18 2.20
N SER A 309 10.14 -6.63 1.43
CA SER A 309 11.02 -7.70 1.86
C SER A 309 11.85 -7.28 3.09
N PHE A 310 12.31 -6.04 3.12
CA PHE A 310 13.01 -5.50 4.29
C PHE A 310 12.09 -5.40 5.51
N GLU A 311 10.88 -4.87 5.34
CA GLU A 311 9.84 -4.82 6.38
C GLU A 311 9.57 -6.21 6.98
N ALA A 312 9.44 -7.23 6.12
CA ALA A 312 9.21 -8.60 6.57
C ALA A 312 10.32 -9.11 7.50
N LEU A 313 11.58 -8.76 7.21
CA LEU A 313 12.71 -9.08 8.10
C LEU A 313 12.62 -8.30 9.43
N VAL A 314 12.22 -7.03 9.38
CA VAL A 314 12.03 -6.20 10.58
C VAL A 314 10.91 -6.75 11.46
N GLU A 315 9.80 -7.22 10.86
CA GLU A 315 8.71 -7.85 11.61
C GLU A 315 9.10 -9.21 12.20
N GLU A 316 9.89 -10.00 11.48
CA GLU A 316 10.42 -11.23 12.05
C GLU A 316 11.35 -10.95 13.24
N ALA A 317 12.19 -9.91 13.15
CA ALA A 317 13.03 -9.48 14.26
C ALA A 317 12.21 -8.86 15.42
N SER A 318 11.12 -8.15 15.12
CA SER A 318 10.24 -7.54 16.12
C SER A 318 9.53 -8.62 16.97
N ALA A 319 9.17 -9.75 16.34
CA ALA A 319 8.62 -10.90 17.03
C ALA A 319 9.61 -11.54 18.04
N LEU A 320 10.92 -11.38 17.83
CA LEU A 320 11.96 -11.82 18.77
C LEU A 320 12.17 -10.80 19.90
N SER A 321 12.07 -9.51 19.60
CA SER A 321 12.18 -8.43 20.58
C SER A 321 11.63 -7.12 20.03
N ASN A 322 10.80 -6.43 20.81
CA ASN A 322 10.31 -5.08 20.48
C ASN A 322 11.46 -4.07 20.24
N GLN A 323 12.64 -4.32 20.81
CA GLN A 323 13.83 -3.46 20.59
C GLN A 323 14.34 -3.52 19.14
N ALA A 324 13.94 -4.50 18.33
CA ALA A 324 14.33 -4.57 16.92
C ALA A 324 13.83 -3.35 16.12
N ARG A 325 12.73 -2.73 16.54
CA ARG A 325 12.19 -1.49 15.93
C ARG A 325 12.95 -0.22 16.34
N HIS A 326 13.96 -0.32 17.20
CA HIS A 326 14.80 0.81 17.56
C HIS A 326 15.62 1.29 16.35
N PRO A 327 15.81 2.61 16.11
CA PRO A 327 16.47 3.13 14.91
C PRO A 327 17.84 2.51 14.62
N TYR A 328 18.63 2.28 15.66
CA TYR A 328 19.91 1.59 15.57
C TYR A 328 19.79 0.18 14.97
N ASN A 329 18.82 -0.60 15.46
CA ASN A 329 18.60 -1.98 15.03
C ASN A 329 17.99 -2.05 13.63
N ILE A 330 17.21 -1.04 13.22
CA ILE A 330 16.73 -0.93 11.85
C ILE A 330 17.89 -0.78 10.85
N GLN A 331 18.92 0.01 11.19
CA GLN A 331 20.12 0.11 10.35
C GLN A 331 20.89 -1.21 10.27
N GLN A 332 21.02 -1.93 11.40
CA GLN A 332 21.64 -3.25 11.43
C GLN A 332 20.89 -4.28 10.58
N LEU A 333 19.56 -4.35 10.77
CA LEU A 333 18.67 -5.21 10.01
C LEU A 333 18.74 -4.91 8.52
N PHE A 334 18.93 -3.64 8.13
CA PHE A 334 19.11 -3.29 6.73
C PHE A 334 20.42 -3.85 6.16
N VAL A 335 21.52 -3.80 6.91
CA VAL A 335 22.78 -4.44 6.51
C VAL A 335 22.61 -5.94 6.37
N ILE A 336 21.97 -6.60 7.34
CA ILE A 336 21.65 -8.04 7.29
C ILE A 336 20.79 -8.37 6.06
N TRP A 337 19.74 -7.59 5.82
CA TRP A 337 18.87 -7.74 4.65
C TRP A 337 19.65 -7.60 3.35
N THR A 338 20.54 -6.60 3.21
CA THR A 338 21.35 -6.44 2.00
C THR A 338 22.31 -7.59 1.74
N TYR A 339 22.74 -8.31 2.79
CA TYR A 339 23.52 -9.52 2.66
C TYR A 339 22.65 -10.69 2.18
N ILE A 340 21.50 -10.92 2.83
CA ILE A 340 20.55 -12.01 2.49
C ILE A 340 20.07 -11.88 1.04
N GLN A 341 19.79 -10.65 0.60
CA GLN A 341 19.35 -10.36 -0.78
C GLN A 341 20.47 -10.52 -1.82
N GLY A 342 21.74 -10.51 -1.40
CA GLY A 342 22.88 -10.76 -2.27
C GLY A 342 22.92 -9.84 -3.50
N SER A 343 22.86 -10.42 -4.69
CA SER A 343 22.97 -9.66 -5.95
C SER A 343 21.79 -8.71 -6.20
N SER A 344 20.61 -8.98 -5.64
CA SER A 344 19.43 -8.12 -5.84
C SER A 344 19.53 -6.79 -5.09
N ALA A 345 20.40 -6.68 -4.07
CA ALA A 345 20.63 -5.48 -3.27
C ALA A 345 21.97 -4.78 -3.57
N ARG A 346 22.60 -5.06 -4.72
CA ARG A 346 23.93 -4.54 -5.07
C ARG A 346 24.01 -3.00 -5.12
N SER A 347 22.92 -2.33 -5.47
CA SER A 347 22.82 -0.87 -5.42
C SER A 347 22.93 -0.36 -3.98
N CYS A 348 22.19 -0.96 -3.04
CA CYS A 348 22.23 -0.61 -1.62
C CYS A 348 23.60 -0.88 -0.99
N GLN A 349 24.25 -1.99 -1.35
CA GLN A 349 25.61 -2.30 -0.90
C GLN A 349 26.60 -1.16 -1.22
N LYS A 350 26.50 -0.55 -2.40
CA LYS A 350 27.36 0.60 -2.77
C LYS A 350 27.14 1.82 -1.87
N GLU A 351 25.90 2.06 -1.46
CA GLU A 351 25.53 3.19 -0.61
C GLU A 351 25.90 2.97 0.87
N ILE A 352 25.91 1.71 1.34
CA ILE A 352 26.36 1.33 2.70
C ILE A 352 27.89 1.36 2.82
N LYS A 353 28.62 0.98 1.76
CA LYS A 353 30.09 0.80 1.78
C LYS A 353 30.87 1.97 2.44
N PRO A 354 30.56 3.26 2.20
CA PRO A 354 31.25 4.37 2.84
C PRO A 354 31.15 4.38 4.38
N GLN A 355 30.04 3.88 4.93
CA GLN A 355 29.76 3.87 6.37
C GLN A 355 30.10 2.53 7.03
N SER A 356 30.45 1.51 6.25
CA SER A 356 30.72 0.14 6.73
C SER A 356 31.68 0.06 7.91
N ARG A 357 32.79 0.82 7.90
CA ARG A 357 33.76 0.84 9.01
C ARG A 357 33.17 1.39 10.31
N GLN A 358 32.35 2.44 10.21
CA GLN A 358 31.69 3.03 11.37
C GLN A 358 30.64 2.07 11.92
N LEU A 359 29.81 1.50 11.05
CA LEU A 359 28.80 0.50 11.43
C LEU A 359 29.44 -0.71 12.12
N PHE A 360 30.57 -1.20 11.60
CA PHE A 360 31.33 -2.28 12.21
C PHE A 360 31.79 -1.92 13.61
N LYS A 361 32.41 -0.75 13.78
CA LYS A 361 32.92 -0.29 15.08
C LYS A 361 31.81 -0.14 16.12
N VAL A 362 30.65 0.38 15.72
CA VAL A 362 29.51 0.55 16.62
C VAL A 362 28.91 -0.82 16.99
N ALA A 363 28.71 -1.72 16.01
CA ALA A 363 28.23 -3.08 16.29
C ALA A 363 29.20 -3.87 17.18
N ALA A 364 30.51 -3.75 16.98
CA ALA A 364 31.50 -4.41 17.83
C ALA A 364 31.45 -3.92 19.28
N ARG A 365 31.31 -2.61 19.49
CA ARG A 365 31.14 -2.01 20.82
C ARG A 365 29.84 -2.48 21.49
N HIS A 366 28.71 -2.40 20.78
CA HIS A 366 27.44 -2.89 21.30
C HIS A 366 27.50 -4.38 21.63
N LEU A 367 28.14 -5.20 20.78
CA LEU A 367 28.35 -6.61 21.06
C LEU A 367 29.24 -6.84 22.27
N ALA A 368 30.19 -5.96 22.57
CA ALA A 368 31.03 -6.09 23.76
C ALA A 368 30.24 -5.83 25.06
N ASP A 369 29.34 -4.84 25.02
CA ASP A 369 28.65 -4.30 26.20
C ASP A 369 27.26 -4.92 26.44
N SER A 370 26.64 -5.48 25.40
CA SER A 370 25.25 -5.93 25.46
C SER A 370 25.04 -7.19 26.31
N GLU A 371 24.03 -7.13 27.16
CA GLU A 371 23.50 -8.26 27.95
C GLU A 371 22.24 -8.88 27.33
N SER A 372 21.70 -8.26 26.27
CA SER A 372 20.48 -8.71 25.59
C SER A 372 20.81 -9.78 24.54
N ARG A 373 20.21 -10.96 24.67
CA ARG A 373 20.40 -12.08 23.73
C ARG A 373 20.09 -11.68 22.28
N THR A 374 18.99 -10.98 22.06
CA THR A 374 18.60 -10.54 20.70
C THR A 374 19.59 -9.52 20.14
N GLN A 375 20.05 -8.58 20.97
CA GLN A 375 21.03 -7.59 20.52
C GLN A 375 22.39 -8.25 20.21
N ILE A 376 22.83 -9.19 21.05
CA ILE A 376 24.04 -10.00 20.80
C ILE A 376 23.96 -10.69 19.43
N VAL A 377 22.81 -11.30 19.11
CA VAL A 377 22.58 -11.94 17.81
C VAL A 377 22.61 -10.93 16.66
N LEU A 378 21.88 -9.81 16.78
CA LEU A 378 21.85 -8.78 15.74
C LEU A 378 23.23 -8.16 15.47
N ASP A 379 23.97 -7.83 16.53
CA ASP A 379 25.31 -7.25 16.39
C ASP A 379 26.29 -8.26 15.76
N ALA A 380 26.27 -9.52 16.20
CA ALA A 380 27.13 -10.57 15.64
C ALA A 380 26.84 -10.85 14.16
N MET A 381 25.56 -10.94 13.79
CA MET A 381 25.12 -11.07 12.40
C MET A 381 25.56 -9.84 11.58
N THR A 382 25.43 -8.63 12.14
CA THR A 382 25.83 -7.40 11.46
C THR A 382 27.33 -7.37 11.17
N LEU A 383 28.18 -7.72 12.14
CA LEU A 383 29.63 -7.80 11.94
C LEU A 383 30.00 -8.78 10.81
N PHE A 384 29.36 -9.95 10.80
CA PHE A 384 29.55 -10.95 9.75
C PHE A 384 29.10 -10.42 8.37
N CYS A 385 27.92 -9.82 8.27
CA CYS A 385 27.41 -9.28 7.02
C CYS A 385 28.31 -8.18 6.46
N ILE A 386 28.76 -7.24 7.31
CA ILE A 386 29.68 -6.16 6.88
C ILE A 386 30.97 -6.74 6.32
N THR A 387 31.56 -7.72 7.01
CA THR A 387 32.84 -8.32 6.59
C THR A 387 32.69 -9.12 5.30
N ARG A 388 31.60 -9.88 5.14
CA ARG A 388 31.32 -10.62 3.90
C ARG A 388 31.00 -9.72 2.71
N LEU A 389 30.30 -8.60 2.93
CA LEU A 389 29.89 -7.71 1.84
C LEU A 389 31.03 -6.81 1.34
N PHE A 390 31.90 -6.34 2.25
CA PHE A 390 32.78 -5.20 1.94
C PHE A 390 34.27 -5.46 2.11
N MET A 391 34.67 -6.61 2.64
CA MET A 391 36.08 -6.85 2.95
C MET A 391 36.72 -7.87 2.02
N GLU A 392 37.98 -7.60 1.67
CA GLU A 392 38.80 -8.46 0.83
C GLU A 392 39.39 -9.59 1.67
N HIS A 393 39.38 -10.80 1.12
CA HIS A 393 39.96 -11.97 1.78
C HIS A 393 41.48 -11.94 1.65
N GLU A 394 42.18 -11.57 2.73
CA GLU A 394 43.62 -11.80 2.82
C GLU A 394 43.89 -13.12 3.56
N PRO A 395 44.48 -14.13 2.90
CA PRO A 395 44.89 -15.34 3.58
C PRO A 395 46.17 -15.08 4.37
N ARG A 396 46.16 -15.33 5.69
CA ARG A 396 47.39 -15.56 6.47
C ARG A 396 47.33 -16.86 7.25
N LYS A 397 48.49 -17.53 7.26
CA LYS A 397 48.82 -18.70 8.07
C LYS A 397 49.33 -18.22 9.43
N GLN A 398 48.64 -18.56 10.52
CA GLN A 398 49.23 -19.06 11.77
C GLN A 398 48.12 -19.28 12.81
N ILE A 399 48.38 -20.23 13.71
CA ILE A 399 47.48 -20.80 14.72
C ILE A 399 47.43 -19.83 15.91
N LEU A 400 46.28 -19.20 16.14
CA LEU A 400 45.90 -18.47 17.36
C LEU A 400 44.45 -18.87 17.66
N ASP A 401 44.10 -18.97 18.94
CA ASP A 401 42.78 -19.39 19.40
C ASP A 401 41.68 -18.46 18.84
N THR A 402 40.55 -19.03 18.42
CA THR A 402 39.45 -18.30 17.78
C THR A 402 38.86 -17.23 18.71
N LEU A 403 38.84 -17.50 20.02
CA LEU A 403 38.26 -16.61 21.02
C LEU A 403 39.15 -15.37 21.24
N ASP A 404 40.47 -15.55 21.34
CA ASP A 404 41.43 -14.44 21.45
C ASP A 404 41.37 -13.50 20.23
N ARG A 405 41.20 -14.08 19.04
CA ARG A 405 41.01 -13.29 17.81
C ARG A 405 39.68 -12.56 17.81
N PHE A 406 38.62 -13.18 18.31
CA PHE A 406 37.34 -12.54 18.43
C PHE A 406 37.38 -11.36 19.43
N ASP A 407 38.04 -11.51 20.58
CA ASP A 407 38.30 -10.40 21.51
C ASP A 407 39.06 -9.27 20.81
N ALA A 408 40.12 -9.62 20.09
CA ALA A 408 40.91 -8.64 19.38
C ALA A 408 40.10 -7.91 18.29
N ILE A 409 39.16 -8.59 17.61
CA ILE A 409 38.22 -7.97 16.66
C ILE A 409 37.30 -6.96 17.36
N LEU A 410 36.77 -7.30 18.54
CA LEU A 410 35.87 -6.40 19.27
C LEU A 410 36.60 -5.16 19.82
N ASN A 411 37.84 -5.33 20.30
CA ASN A 411 38.62 -4.27 20.95
C ASN A 411 39.39 -3.40 19.96
N THR A 412 40.07 -4.02 18.98
CA THR A 412 40.96 -3.32 18.04
C THR A 412 40.31 -3.05 16.69
N GLY A 413 39.15 -3.66 16.44
CA GLY A 413 38.43 -3.55 15.18
C GLY A 413 38.96 -4.53 14.14
N TYR A 414 39.22 -4.04 12.93
CA TYR A 414 39.49 -4.89 11.79
C TYR A 414 40.82 -5.66 11.87
N GLN A 415 40.79 -6.96 11.59
CA GLN A 415 41.95 -7.86 11.43
C GLN A 415 41.85 -8.67 10.13
N ALA A 416 42.99 -9.16 9.59
CA ALA A 416 43.04 -9.84 8.28
C ALA A 416 42.17 -11.11 8.20
N ASP A 417 41.93 -11.78 9.32
CA ASP A 417 41.18 -13.04 9.43
C ASP A 417 39.74 -12.87 9.93
N THR A 418 39.28 -11.63 10.11
CA THR A 418 37.94 -11.28 10.61
C THR A 418 36.81 -12.10 9.96
N PRO A 419 36.75 -12.27 8.62
CA PRO A 419 35.66 -13.03 7.99
C PRO A 419 35.62 -14.50 8.41
N MET A 420 36.77 -15.11 8.63
CA MET A 420 36.87 -16.51 9.05
C MET A 420 36.46 -16.65 10.52
N VAL A 421 36.98 -15.79 11.40
CA VAL A 421 36.69 -15.80 12.84
C VAL A 421 35.20 -15.57 13.09
N LEU A 422 34.59 -14.58 12.44
CA LEU A 422 33.15 -14.32 12.59
C LEU A 422 32.27 -15.45 12.05
N ASN A 423 32.74 -16.18 11.03
CA ASN A 423 32.05 -17.39 10.57
C ASN A 423 32.02 -18.46 11.67
N TYR A 424 33.16 -18.71 12.34
CA TYR A 424 33.22 -19.61 13.49
C TYR A 424 32.33 -19.15 14.64
N CYS A 425 32.36 -17.85 14.94
CA CYS A 425 31.54 -17.24 15.96
C CYS A 425 30.05 -17.49 15.73
N LEU A 426 29.55 -17.26 14.51
CA LEU A 426 28.13 -17.45 14.19
C LEU A 426 27.69 -18.91 14.16
N VAL A 427 28.55 -19.82 13.65
CA VAL A 427 28.26 -21.27 13.68
C VAL A 427 28.16 -21.76 15.13
N SER A 428 29.10 -21.35 15.97
CA SER A 428 29.07 -21.66 17.40
C SER A 428 27.86 -21.05 18.11
N LEU A 429 27.53 -19.79 17.83
CA LEU A 429 26.35 -19.12 18.37
C LEU A 429 25.06 -19.87 18.01
N HIS A 430 24.90 -20.22 16.73
CA HIS A 430 23.77 -21.02 16.26
C HIS A 430 23.70 -22.37 16.97
N ARG A 431 24.83 -23.09 17.07
CA ARG A 431 24.94 -24.38 17.74
C ARG A 431 24.52 -24.31 19.21
N VAL A 432 25.00 -23.33 19.97
CA VAL A 432 24.61 -23.11 21.37
C VAL A 432 23.12 -22.81 21.48
N LEU A 433 22.55 -22.02 20.55
CA LEU A 433 21.13 -21.67 20.56
C LEU A 433 20.20 -22.84 20.24
N VAL A 434 20.65 -23.86 19.50
CA VAL A 434 19.86 -25.07 19.20
C VAL A 434 20.09 -26.22 20.18
N ALA A 435 21.21 -26.21 20.92
CA ALA A 435 21.61 -27.27 21.85
C ALA A 435 20.49 -27.61 22.84
N SER A 436 20.07 -28.88 22.87
CA SER A 436 18.93 -29.36 23.66
C SER A 436 19.17 -29.29 25.17
N ASP A 437 20.43 -29.41 25.59
CA ASP A 437 20.89 -29.39 26.97
C ASP A 437 21.23 -27.98 27.48
N PHE A 438 21.21 -26.97 26.59
CA PHE A 438 21.47 -25.59 26.98
C PHE A 438 20.20 -24.91 27.51
N LEU A 439 20.19 -24.54 28.79
CA LEU A 439 19.05 -23.85 29.43
C LEU A 439 18.67 -22.52 28.74
N GLY A 440 19.64 -21.87 28.07
CA GLY A 440 19.44 -20.61 27.36
C GLY A 440 18.96 -20.77 25.91
N ARG A 441 18.65 -22.01 25.47
CA ARG A 441 18.22 -22.37 24.11
C ARG A 441 17.13 -21.44 23.59
N SER A 442 17.22 -21.07 22.31
CA SER A 442 16.19 -20.30 21.62
C SER A 442 16.18 -20.66 20.14
N VAL A 443 15.24 -21.53 19.76
CA VAL A 443 15.07 -21.98 18.37
C VAL A 443 14.73 -20.81 17.45
N HIS A 444 13.95 -19.84 17.92
CA HIS A 444 13.61 -18.65 17.13
C HIS A 444 14.85 -17.79 16.82
N LEU A 445 15.73 -17.56 17.79
CA LEU A 445 17.00 -16.85 17.54
C LEU A 445 17.94 -17.66 16.64
N ALA A 446 17.99 -18.98 16.80
CA ALA A 446 18.78 -19.85 15.94
C ALA A 446 18.29 -19.78 14.48
N ASN A 447 16.98 -19.88 14.26
CA ASN A 447 16.37 -19.77 12.93
C ASN A 447 16.66 -18.41 12.29
N PHE A 448 16.64 -17.34 13.09
CA PHE A 448 17.00 -16.01 12.61
C PHE A 448 18.47 -15.92 12.16
N VAL A 449 19.40 -16.53 12.92
CA VAL A 449 20.81 -16.66 12.50
C VAL A 449 20.96 -17.50 11.22
N ALA A 450 20.16 -18.56 11.09
CA ALA A 450 20.20 -19.47 9.95
C ALA A 450 19.82 -18.79 8.61
N GLN A 451 19.11 -17.66 8.63
CA GLN A 451 18.80 -16.88 7.42
C GLN A 451 20.03 -16.41 6.64
N LEU A 452 21.19 -16.33 7.29
CA LEU A 452 22.46 -15.98 6.63
C LEU A 452 22.97 -17.08 5.68
N GLY A 453 22.32 -18.26 5.63
CA GLY A 453 22.76 -19.37 4.80
C GLY A 453 24.15 -19.86 5.22
N LEU A 454 24.43 -19.88 6.52
CA LEU A 454 25.69 -20.38 7.06
C LEU A 454 25.95 -21.79 6.48
N PRO A 455 27.12 -22.06 5.88
CA PRO A 455 27.38 -23.34 5.22
C PRO A 455 27.12 -24.50 6.18
N GLN A 456 26.27 -25.45 5.78
CA GLN A 456 26.04 -26.73 6.51
C GLN A 456 27.31 -27.61 6.62
N LEU A 457 28.46 -27.12 6.17
CA LEU A 457 29.73 -27.85 6.05
C LEU A 457 30.68 -27.73 7.26
N MET A 458 30.26 -27.13 8.39
CA MET A 458 31.13 -27.03 9.59
C MET A 458 30.60 -27.77 10.82
N LEU A 459 29.79 -28.81 10.59
CA LEU A 459 29.36 -29.78 11.61
C LEU A 459 30.53 -30.53 12.30
N GLY A 460 31.74 -30.46 11.73
CA GLY A 460 32.95 -31.07 12.30
C GLY A 460 33.80 -30.15 13.20
N MET A 461 33.46 -28.87 13.37
CA MET A 461 34.32 -27.93 14.10
C MET A 461 33.87 -27.71 15.54
N ASN A 462 34.31 -28.59 16.44
CA ASN A 462 34.21 -28.42 17.89
C ASN A 462 35.29 -27.46 18.39
N ASP A 463 35.00 -26.15 18.33
CA ASP A 463 35.74 -25.17 19.12
C ASP A 463 34.99 -24.96 20.45
N CYS A 464 35.36 -25.78 21.44
CA CYS A 464 34.69 -25.80 22.74
C CYS A 464 34.80 -24.46 23.50
N HIS A 465 35.85 -23.67 23.25
CA HIS A 465 36.06 -22.40 23.94
C HIS A 465 35.01 -21.37 23.52
N ILE A 466 34.73 -21.26 22.22
CA ILE A 466 33.75 -20.28 21.74
C ILE A 466 32.31 -20.68 22.06
N ASP A 467 32.01 -21.99 22.13
CA ASP A 467 30.70 -22.49 22.61
C ASP A 467 30.48 -22.14 24.08
N ILE A 468 31.51 -22.34 24.93
CA ILE A 468 31.47 -21.96 26.34
C ILE A 468 31.29 -20.44 26.45
N TYR A 469 32.05 -19.65 25.68
CA TYR A 469 31.91 -18.20 25.65
C TYR A 469 30.48 -17.76 25.34
N TRP A 470 29.85 -18.30 24.28
CA TRP A 470 28.47 -17.96 23.95
C TRP A 470 27.47 -18.43 25.01
N SER A 471 27.70 -19.59 25.62
CA SER A 471 26.86 -20.07 26.73
C SER A 471 26.87 -19.07 27.90
N GLN A 472 28.04 -18.49 28.23
CA GLN A 472 28.20 -17.47 29.26
C GLN A 472 27.52 -16.15 28.87
N ARG A 473 27.67 -15.72 27.61
CA ARG A 473 27.02 -14.50 27.10
C ARG A 473 25.49 -14.62 27.10
N LEU A 474 24.95 -15.78 26.69
CA LEU A 474 23.51 -15.97 26.47
C LEU A 474 22.75 -16.36 27.75
N LEU A 475 23.30 -17.26 28.58
CA LEU A 475 22.64 -17.73 29.80
C LEU A 475 22.92 -16.80 30.98
N SER A 476 24.19 -16.51 31.23
CA SER A 476 24.64 -15.70 32.37
C SER A 476 24.54 -14.19 32.11
N ARG A 477 24.19 -13.78 30.88
CA ARG A 477 24.09 -12.37 30.45
C ARG A 477 25.34 -11.56 30.76
N HIS A 478 26.50 -12.21 30.72
CA HIS A 478 27.77 -11.54 30.97
C HIS A 478 28.12 -10.59 29.81
N SER A 479 28.75 -9.47 30.14
CA SER A 479 29.47 -8.67 29.16
C SER A 479 30.63 -9.47 28.54
N HIS A 480 31.15 -9.01 27.40
CA HIS A 480 32.23 -9.71 26.69
C HIS A 480 33.43 -10.02 27.59
N LEU A 481 33.95 -9.02 28.30
CA LEU A 481 35.12 -9.18 29.18
C LEU A 481 34.88 -10.21 30.30
N ARG A 482 33.68 -10.23 30.89
CA ARG A 482 33.33 -11.22 31.93
C ARG A 482 33.23 -12.63 31.38
N ALA A 483 32.58 -12.79 30.22
CA ALA A 483 32.46 -14.08 29.56
C ALA A 483 33.82 -14.62 29.09
N LEU A 484 34.69 -13.76 28.57
CA LEU A 484 36.06 -14.10 28.16
C LEU A 484 36.87 -14.61 29.35
N ASN A 485 36.91 -13.86 30.44
CA ASN A 485 37.62 -14.25 31.66
C ASN A 485 37.08 -15.55 32.26
N ALA A 486 35.75 -15.73 32.29
CA ALA A 486 35.14 -16.97 32.76
C ALA A 486 35.51 -18.18 31.89
N THR A 487 35.57 -17.98 30.57
CA THR A 487 35.94 -19.04 29.61
C THR A 487 37.40 -19.43 29.77
N HIS A 488 38.32 -18.47 29.94
CA HIS A 488 39.74 -18.73 30.19
C HIS A 488 40.00 -19.43 31.54
N GLN A 489 39.14 -19.22 32.54
CA GLN A 489 39.23 -19.89 33.84
C GLN A 489 38.64 -21.31 33.84
N GLN A 490 37.75 -21.64 32.90
CA GLN A 490 37.13 -22.96 32.78
C GLN A 490 38.01 -23.91 31.95
N VAL A 491 39.05 -24.47 32.57
CA VAL A 491 39.81 -25.59 31.98
C VAL A 491 39.02 -26.90 32.18
N GLY A 492 38.52 -27.51 31.09
CA GLY A 492 38.14 -28.94 31.09
C GLY A 492 36.65 -29.32 31.08
N LEU A 493 35.70 -28.41 30.83
CA LEU A 493 34.28 -28.77 30.66
C LEU A 493 33.88 -28.76 29.18
N SER A 494 33.93 -29.92 28.52
CA SER A 494 33.31 -30.08 27.22
C SER A 494 31.79 -29.96 27.37
N ILE A 495 31.18 -28.95 26.74
CA ILE A 495 29.75 -29.01 26.43
C ILE A 495 29.55 -30.29 25.61
N LYS A 496 28.81 -31.27 26.15
CA LYS A 496 28.49 -32.51 25.42
C LYS A 496 27.46 -32.17 24.35
N LEU A 497 27.94 -31.64 23.23
CA LEU A 497 27.14 -31.47 22.03
C LEU A 497 26.60 -32.84 21.61
N ALA A 498 25.28 -33.00 21.63
CA ALA A 498 24.64 -34.21 21.12
C ALA A 498 24.98 -34.39 19.64
N PRO A 499 25.21 -35.63 19.17
CA PRO A 499 25.36 -35.89 17.74
C PRO A 499 24.08 -35.48 17.02
N LEU A 500 24.18 -34.87 15.84
CA LEU A 500 23.03 -34.66 14.97
C LEU A 500 22.39 -36.02 14.69
N GLN A 501 21.22 -36.26 15.26
CA GLN A 501 20.29 -37.23 14.71
C GLN A 501 19.69 -36.58 13.46
N LEU A 502 20.23 -36.97 12.31
CA LEU A 502 19.47 -36.94 11.07
C LEU A 502 18.40 -38.02 11.22
N ASP A 503 17.23 -37.64 11.70
CA ASP A 503 16.06 -38.51 11.64
C ASP A 503 15.56 -38.50 10.19
N ASP A 504 15.98 -39.53 9.44
CA ASP A 504 15.20 -40.05 8.33
C ASP A 504 13.93 -40.69 8.92
N GLU A 505 12.81 -40.05 8.62
CA GLU A 505 11.41 -40.50 8.57
C GLU A 505 10.84 -41.40 9.68
N ALA A 506 9.75 -40.92 10.30
CA ALA A 506 8.40 -41.42 9.97
C ALA A 506 7.27 -40.60 10.63
N SER A 507 6.28 -40.21 9.79
CA SER A 507 4.81 -40.30 10.01
C SER A 507 4.17 -39.47 11.16
N ASP A 508 3.01 -38.84 11.03
CA ASP A 508 2.06 -38.57 9.94
C ASP A 508 1.09 -37.52 10.49
N ASP A 509 0.80 -36.49 9.70
CA ASP A 509 -0.54 -35.91 9.56
C ASP A 509 -0.50 -34.90 8.39
N CYS A 510 -0.26 -35.45 7.20
CA CYS A 510 -0.45 -34.75 5.94
C CYS A 510 -1.51 -35.46 5.11
N ILE A 511 -2.57 -34.73 4.80
CA ILE A 511 -3.59 -35.09 3.81
C ILE A 511 -2.88 -35.30 2.47
N THR A 512 -2.92 -36.53 1.96
CA THR A 512 -2.36 -36.91 0.67
C THR A 512 -3.39 -36.66 -0.44
N VAL A 513 -3.00 -35.86 -1.45
CA VAL A 513 -3.64 -35.86 -2.77
C VAL A 513 -2.69 -36.57 -3.72
N LYS A 514 -3.10 -37.75 -4.19
CA LYS A 514 -2.38 -38.50 -5.24
C LYS A 514 -2.69 -37.89 -6.61
N VAL A 515 -1.64 -37.63 -7.38
CA VAL A 515 -1.73 -37.43 -8.84
C VAL A 515 -0.79 -38.45 -9.46
N ASP A 516 -1.37 -39.39 -10.21
CA ASP A 516 -0.64 -40.35 -11.04
C ASP A 516 -0.15 -39.66 -12.31
N ASP A 517 1.15 -39.79 -12.59
CA ASP A 517 1.76 -39.47 -13.89
C ASP A 517 1.82 -40.74 -14.75
N GLN A 518 0.93 -40.83 -15.73
CA GLN A 518 1.22 -41.47 -17.02
C GLN A 518 0.51 -40.68 -18.13
N ILE A 519 1.29 -40.05 -19.01
CA ILE A 519 1.32 -40.31 -20.47
C ILE A 519 2.17 -39.23 -21.15
N VAL A 520 3.25 -39.70 -21.76
CA VAL A 520 4.11 -39.04 -22.74
C VAL A 520 3.31 -38.70 -24.01
N SER A 521 3.47 -37.51 -24.57
CA SER A 521 3.97 -37.28 -25.96
C SER A 521 3.56 -35.93 -26.59
N ARG A 522 4.49 -35.43 -27.42
CA ARG A 522 4.41 -34.40 -28.49
C ARG A 522 4.56 -32.93 -28.07
N SER A 523 5.73 -32.31 -28.20
CA SER A 523 6.52 -31.90 -29.40
C SER A 523 6.05 -30.58 -30.06
N GLN A 524 7.00 -29.62 -30.06
CA GLN A 524 7.35 -28.65 -31.13
C GLN A 524 6.51 -27.38 -31.34
N ASP A 525 7.16 -26.23 -31.11
CA ASP A 525 7.53 -25.17 -32.10
C ASP A 525 7.67 -23.80 -31.41
N THR A 526 8.91 -23.30 -31.19
CA THR A 526 9.58 -22.22 -31.95
C THR A 526 8.75 -20.95 -32.15
N ASP A 527 9.15 -19.82 -31.55
CA ASP A 527 10.13 -18.94 -32.21
C ASP A 527 10.62 -17.78 -31.33
N THR A 528 11.88 -17.44 -31.59
CA THR A 528 12.67 -16.38 -30.98
C THR A 528 12.55 -15.13 -31.85
N LEU A 529 12.42 -13.94 -31.27
CA LEU A 529 12.84 -12.71 -31.96
C LEU A 529 13.25 -11.64 -30.95
N VAL A 530 14.58 -11.54 -30.80
CA VAL A 530 15.32 -10.40 -30.27
C VAL A 530 15.58 -9.46 -31.44
N LEU A 531 15.26 -8.17 -31.31
CA LEU A 531 15.99 -7.09 -31.99
C LEU A 531 16.05 -5.85 -31.08
N LEU A 532 17.29 -5.36 -30.93
CA LEU A 532 17.72 -4.18 -30.19
C LEU A 532 17.70 -2.93 -31.09
N GLU A 533 17.47 -1.80 -30.41
CA GLU A 533 17.96 -0.43 -30.63
C GLU A 533 17.73 0.31 -31.95
N ASP A 534 17.11 1.50 -31.83
CA ASP A 534 17.76 2.72 -32.31
C ASP A 534 17.28 3.96 -31.53
N GLU A 535 18.25 4.77 -31.08
CA GLU A 535 18.07 6.12 -30.52
C GLU A 535 17.53 7.08 -31.58
N MET A 536 16.77 8.12 -31.16
CA MET A 536 17.00 9.53 -31.54
C MET A 536 15.79 10.42 -31.21
N GLY A 537 16.07 11.50 -30.44
CA GLY A 537 15.44 12.80 -30.65
C GLY A 537 14.08 13.04 -29.99
N ARG A 538 14.09 13.62 -28.78
CA ARG A 538 12.94 14.29 -28.16
C ARG A 538 12.39 15.39 -29.08
N ARG A 539 11.31 15.09 -29.80
CA ARG A 539 10.30 16.06 -30.25
C ARG A 539 9.18 16.10 -29.21
N SER A 540 8.52 17.25 -29.08
CA SER A 540 7.51 17.54 -28.06
C SER A 540 6.39 16.50 -27.99
N ASN A 541 6.17 15.95 -26.78
CA ASN A 541 5.16 14.93 -26.44
C ASN A 541 3.72 15.25 -26.91
N GLU A 542 3.38 16.53 -27.10
CA GLU A 542 2.02 16.94 -27.49
C GLU A 542 1.63 16.47 -28.90
N GLU A 543 2.57 16.36 -29.83
CA GLU A 543 2.29 15.96 -31.21
C GLU A 543 2.13 14.43 -31.33
N GLU A 544 2.81 13.68 -30.48
CA GLU A 544 2.71 12.22 -30.38
C GLU A 544 1.39 11.80 -29.70
N ASP A 545 0.99 12.51 -28.64
CA ASP A 545 -0.30 12.33 -27.96
C ASP A 545 -1.49 12.66 -28.89
N LEU A 546 -1.39 13.74 -29.68
CA LEU A 546 -2.40 14.09 -30.69
C LEU A 546 -2.49 13.03 -31.81
N ARG A 547 -1.35 12.46 -32.21
CA ARG A 547 -1.30 11.40 -33.23
C ARG A 547 -1.85 10.08 -32.70
N GLU A 548 -1.62 9.77 -31.42
CA GLU A 548 -2.16 8.60 -30.75
C GLU A 548 -3.68 8.73 -30.53
N MET A 549 -4.18 9.92 -30.15
CA MET A 549 -5.61 10.22 -30.07
C MET A 549 -6.30 10.13 -31.44
N ALA A 550 -5.68 10.65 -32.51
CA ALA A 550 -6.20 10.54 -33.87
C ALA A 550 -6.27 9.07 -34.33
N ASN A 551 -5.22 8.28 -34.04
CA ASN A 551 -5.20 6.84 -34.33
C ASN A 551 -6.24 6.06 -33.51
N MET A 552 -6.49 6.45 -32.27
CA MET A 552 -7.51 5.84 -31.42
C MET A 552 -8.93 6.17 -31.92
N ALA A 553 -9.18 7.41 -32.35
CA ALA A 553 -10.44 7.82 -32.97
C ALA A 553 -10.70 7.07 -34.28
N LEU A 554 -9.69 6.90 -35.13
CA LEU A 554 -9.79 6.11 -36.37
C LEU A 554 -10.06 4.63 -36.09
N ARG A 555 -9.43 4.03 -35.06
CA ARG A 555 -9.69 2.64 -34.64
C ARG A 555 -11.10 2.46 -34.07
N LEU A 556 -11.61 3.44 -33.32
CA LEU A 556 -12.98 3.43 -32.79
C LEU A 556 -14.03 3.57 -33.90
N GLU A 557 -13.77 4.44 -34.88
CA GLU A 557 -14.65 4.61 -36.04
C GLU A 557 -14.63 3.38 -36.96
N ALA A 558 -13.47 2.76 -37.17
CA ALA A 558 -13.36 1.48 -37.86
C ALA A 558 -14.11 0.35 -37.12
N ARG A 559 -14.08 0.33 -35.78
CA ARG A 559 -14.88 -0.60 -34.96
C ARG A 559 -16.39 -0.32 -35.06
N ARG A 560 -16.83 0.94 -35.13
CA ARG A 560 -18.24 1.30 -35.37
C ARG A 560 -18.73 0.83 -36.73
N ARG A 561 -17.95 1.05 -37.80
CA ARG A 561 -18.29 0.60 -39.15
C ARG A 561 -18.31 -0.92 -39.28
N ARG A 562 -17.41 -1.64 -38.61
CA ARG A 562 -17.44 -3.12 -38.52
C ARG A 562 -18.65 -3.64 -37.72
N LYS A 563 -19.08 -2.93 -36.67
CA LYS A 563 -20.30 -3.28 -35.91
C LYS A 563 -21.58 -2.98 -36.68
N SER A 564 -21.65 -1.91 -37.48
CA SER A 564 -22.84 -1.64 -38.31
C SER A 564 -22.97 -2.64 -39.45
N THR A 565 -21.87 -2.96 -40.16
CA THR A 565 -21.86 -3.98 -41.22
C THR A 565 -22.19 -5.38 -40.71
N ALA A 566 -21.73 -5.77 -39.52
CA ALA A 566 -22.13 -7.04 -38.89
C ALA A 566 -23.62 -7.07 -38.48
N LYS A 567 -24.20 -5.93 -38.09
CA LYS A 567 -25.63 -5.82 -37.75
C LYS A 567 -26.50 -5.81 -39.02
N GLU A 568 -26.02 -5.23 -40.11
CA GLU A 568 -26.67 -5.26 -41.43
C GLU A 568 -26.57 -6.64 -42.10
N LEU A 569 -25.44 -7.34 -41.99
CA LEU A 569 -25.27 -8.72 -42.44
C LEU A 569 -26.15 -9.73 -41.66
N LYS A 570 -26.38 -9.49 -40.36
CA LYS A 570 -27.34 -10.30 -39.57
C LYS A 570 -28.80 -10.00 -39.94
N ARG A 571 -29.13 -8.77 -40.33
CA ARG A 571 -30.47 -8.42 -40.84
C ARG A 571 -30.73 -8.96 -42.25
N SER A 572 -29.74 -8.98 -43.13
CA SER A 572 -29.89 -9.55 -44.48
C SER A 572 -29.98 -11.08 -44.50
N SER A 573 -29.25 -11.77 -43.62
CA SER A 573 -29.32 -13.23 -43.48
C SER A 573 -30.59 -13.72 -42.75
N GLY A 574 -31.14 -12.94 -41.83
CA GLY A 574 -32.43 -13.22 -41.17
C GLY A 574 -33.63 -13.12 -42.13
N SER A 575 -33.60 -12.17 -43.06
CA SER A 575 -34.66 -11.99 -44.06
C SER A 575 -34.67 -13.12 -45.11
N ARG A 576 -33.50 -13.64 -45.51
CA ARG A 576 -33.39 -14.79 -46.44
C ARG A 576 -33.96 -16.10 -45.86
N ARG A 577 -33.73 -16.38 -44.57
CA ARG A 577 -34.27 -17.58 -43.88
C ARG A 577 -35.78 -17.54 -43.64
N LEU A 578 -36.39 -16.35 -43.58
CA LEU A 578 -37.85 -16.20 -43.50
C LEU A 578 -38.54 -16.36 -44.87
N GLY A 579 -37.87 -15.98 -45.96
CA GLY A 579 -38.37 -16.20 -47.33
C GLY A 579 -38.38 -17.68 -47.76
N GLU A 580 -37.42 -18.49 -47.30
CA GLU A 580 -37.36 -19.93 -47.62
C GLU A 580 -38.41 -20.76 -46.86
N LYS A 581 -38.73 -20.40 -45.61
CA LYS A 581 -39.82 -21.06 -44.85
C LYS A 581 -41.21 -20.79 -45.42
N TYR A 582 -41.45 -19.61 -46.01
CA TYR A 582 -42.72 -19.30 -46.66
C TYR A 582 -42.91 -20.05 -48.00
N LYS A 583 -41.84 -20.33 -48.75
CA LYS A 583 -41.92 -21.16 -49.98
C LYS A 583 -42.09 -22.65 -49.70
N HIS A 584 -41.54 -23.17 -48.59
CA HIS A 584 -41.68 -24.59 -48.26
C HIS A 584 -43.10 -24.95 -47.76
N ASN A 585 -43.81 -24.02 -47.10
CA ASN A 585 -45.19 -24.24 -46.66
C ASN A 585 -46.25 -24.06 -47.76
N GLN A 586 -45.92 -23.47 -48.92
CA GLN A 586 -46.84 -23.40 -50.07
C GLN A 586 -46.73 -24.59 -51.03
N LEU A 587 -45.65 -25.37 -50.99
CA LEU A 587 -45.44 -26.56 -51.84
C LEU A 587 -45.86 -27.89 -51.19
N VAL A 588 -46.35 -27.86 -49.94
CA VAL A 588 -46.95 -29.04 -49.25
C VAL A 588 -48.49 -28.98 -49.26
N ARG A 589 -49.07 -27.96 -49.91
CA ARG A 589 -50.50 -27.89 -50.25
C ARG A 589 -50.69 -27.31 -51.66
N ARG A 590 -50.19 -28.01 -52.67
CA ARG A 590 -50.79 -28.22 -54.01
C ARG A 590 -49.79 -28.85 -54.95
#